data_AF-A0A2L2Y810-F1
#
_entry.id   AF-A0A2L2Y810-F1
#
_cell.length_a   1.000
_cell.length_b   1.000
_cell.length_c   1.000
_cell.angle_alpha   90.00
_cell.angle_beta   90.00
_cell.angle_gamma   90.00
#
_symmetry.space_group_name_H-M   'P 1'
#
loop_
_entity.id
_entity.type
_entity.pdbx_description
1 polymer ?
#
loop_
_entity_poly.entity_id
_entity_poly.type
_entity_poly.pdbx_seq_one_letter_code
_entity_poly.pdbx_strand_id
1 'polypeptide(L)'
;MVFKCCVPNCRGNYKVDGTKVSVFGFPKDEELRKKWLAAIPRDFEVTKNSKVREMQFKENDIRKAVEFVCEKTGKKTVVPYEQPRLTKEAIPSIFPGCPEYMTKNEPIREEPEAKRKRIEMCQLESVLAESLELYEQHNVKFKVDTLIELIEKSSLVDLNGVFNPVSIENSFSFVKIKFVDQVPTYITVIVDQNLSLSVFIDNVKIKKLHDLTFPLIISNVQQISNVLCYLNKSNDLKFDNIPNLINSITVQLTELENLSSDNQKLGINFLKEQLSLLFTQKNQNRYSTDFLIFSSLFLSISPHAYNFLRSSGYVILPHHSTIKKLIMSYDISPKNESTEENFLSYIKQKFDYLTDADKTVTVMIDEVHLKPFFDFKGGDILGASYNSIEAANSAYVYMVQSVESSFKDVVAIMPVKTVNADALYEFIKKTLIGLETIGFHTFCVISDNNSINRKAMSKFSTRLNEIKRFFF
;
A
#
# COMPACT_ATOMS: atom_id res chain seq x y z
N MET A 1 30.21 50.46 54.07
CA MET A 1 29.65 50.76 55.41
C MET A 1 28.78 49.59 55.85
N VAL A 2 28.95 49.10 57.08
CA VAL A 2 28.14 48.00 57.64
C VAL A 2 26.98 48.62 58.42
N PHE A 3 25.75 48.49 57.93
CA PHE A 3 24.56 48.97 58.63
C PHE A 3 24.28 48.09 59.85
N LYS A 4 24.16 48.64 61.07
CA LYS A 4 23.86 47.86 62.28
C LYS A 4 22.34 47.69 62.44
N CYS A 5 21.91 46.53 62.94
CA CYS A 5 20.51 46.31 63.31
C CYS A 5 20.02 47.31 64.36
N CYS A 6 18.81 47.84 64.19
CA CYS A 6 18.21 48.83 65.10
C CYS A 6 17.50 48.24 66.33
N VAL A 7 17.21 46.93 66.31
CA VAL A 7 16.54 46.22 67.41
C VAL A 7 17.40 46.24 68.69
N PRO A 8 16.82 46.51 69.87
CA PRO A 8 17.54 46.49 71.15
C PRO A 8 18.18 45.12 71.42
N ASN A 9 19.28 45.11 72.18
CA ASN A 9 20.07 43.91 72.54
C ASN A 9 20.64 43.09 71.36
N CYS A 10 20.53 43.60 70.13
CA CYS A 10 21.04 42.96 68.93
C CYS A 10 22.55 43.27 68.72
N ARG A 11 23.41 42.24 68.86
CA ARG A 11 24.88 42.39 68.93
C ARG A 11 25.64 42.55 67.59
N GLY A 12 25.00 42.49 66.43
CA GLY A 12 25.69 42.64 65.13
C GLY A 12 24.82 42.18 63.95
N ASN A 13 25.40 41.91 62.77
CA ASN A 13 24.72 41.31 61.61
C ASN A 13 25.23 39.91 61.23
N TYR A 14 25.85 39.25 62.19
CA TYR A 14 26.42 37.91 62.02
C TYR A 14 25.67 36.91 62.90
N LYS A 15 25.61 35.66 62.43
CA LYS A 15 25.24 34.50 63.24
C LYS A 15 26.39 34.17 64.21
N VAL A 16 26.12 33.27 65.17
CA VAL A 16 27.12 32.78 66.13
C VAL A 16 28.29 32.08 65.43
N ASP A 17 28.03 31.45 64.28
CA ASP A 17 28.99 30.78 63.40
C ASP A 17 29.82 31.74 62.51
N GLY A 18 29.62 33.06 62.62
CA GLY A 18 30.32 34.07 61.82
C GLY A 18 29.70 34.35 60.44
N THR A 19 28.62 33.67 60.06
CA THR A 19 27.95 33.89 58.77
C THR A 19 27.18 35.21 58.76
N LYS A 20 27.30 35.99 57.68
CA LYS A 20 26.58 37.27 57.53
C LYS A 20 25.10 37.01 57.23
N VAL A 21 24.21 37.62 58.00
CA VAL A 21 22.75 37.51 57.84
C VAL A 21 22.22 38.65 56.96
N SER A 22 21.18 38.37 56.19
CA SER A 22 20.45 39.38 55.41
C SER A 22 19.85 40.46 56.33
N VAL A 23 19.86 41.70 55.86
CA VAL A 23 19.24 42.83 56.58
C VAL A 23 18.24 43.55 55.71
N PHE A 24 17.08 43.85 56.29
CA PHE A 24 15.95 44.48 55.63
C PHE A 24 15.82 45.94 56.06
N GLY A 25 15.48 46.81 55.11
CA GLY A 25 15.07 48.18 55.42
C GLY A 25 13.61 48.25 55.86
N PHE A 26 13.24 49.35 56.50
CA PHE A 26 11.84 49.60 56.81
C PHE A 26 10.98 49.68 55.54
N PRO A 27 9.73 49.18 55.57
CA PRO A 27 8.79 49.28 54.47
C PRO A 27 8.54 50.74 54.03
N LYS A 28 8.27 50.94 52.73
CA LYS A 28 7.80 52.23 52.20
C LYS A 28 6.33 52.50 52.56
N ASP A 29 5.55 51.45 52.75
CA ASP A 29 4.15 51.52 53.18
C ASP A 29 4.06 52.06 54.60
N GLU A 30 3.30 53.15 54.79
CA GLU A 30 3.18 53.85 56.05
C GLU A 30 2.52 52.99 57.14
N GLU A 31 1.53 52.16 56.79
CA GLU A 31 0.84 51.31 57.76
C GLU A 31 1.74 50.20 58.28
N LEU A 32 2.42 49.50 57.36
CA LEU A 32 3.36 48.43 57.73
C LEU A 32 4.57 49.00 58.46
N ARG A 33 5.05 50.19 58.09
CA ARG A 33 6.11 50.90 58.80
C ARG A 33 5.70 51.27 60.22
N LYS A 34 4.45 51.72 60.45
CA LYS A 34 3.91 51.94 61.81
C LYS A 34 3.86 50.65 62.61
N LYS A 35 3.45 49.53 61.98
CA LYS A 35 3.46 48.20 62.63
C LYS A 35 4.86 47.75 63.04
N TRP A 36 5.88 48.00 62.19
CA TRP A 36 7.27 47.69 62.54
C TRP A 36 7.80 48.54 63.69
N LEU A 37 7.46 49.84 63.70
CA LEU A 37 7.82 50.75 64.79
C LEU A 37 7.18 50.32 66.12
N ALA A 38 5.90 49.94 66.09
CA ALA A 38 5.19 49.45 67.27
C ALA A 38 5.73 48.08 67.75
N ALA A 39 6.20 47.23 66.84
CA ALA A 39 6.71 45.91 67.17
C ALA A 39 8.13 45.96 67.79
N ILE A 40 8.99 46.88 67.36
CA ILE A 40 10.35 46.98 67.87
C ILE A 40 10.32 47.69 69.23
N PRO A 41 10.78 47.05 70.32
CA PRO A 41 10.64 47.59 71.68
C PRO A 41 11.71 48.65 71.99
N ARG A 42 11.73 49.74 71.21
CA ARG A 42 12.66 50.87 71.35
C ARG A 42 12.05 52.13 70.76
N ASP A 43 12.11 53.22 71.51
CA ASP A 43 11.82 54.55 70.98
C ASP A 43 13.04 55.09 70.20
N PHE A 44 12.90 55.24 68.88
CA PHE A 44 13.90 55.86 68.01
C PHE A 44 13.30 56.37 66.70
N GLU A 45 13.97 57.33 66.07
CA GLU A 45 13.60 57.81 64.74
C GLU A 45 14.24 56.95 63.64
N VAL A 46 13.41 56.48 62.69
CA VAL A 46 13.86 55.63 61.58
C VAL A 46 14.62 56.48 60.56
N THR A 47 15.92 56.22 60.42
CA THR A 47 16.77 56.82 59.37
C THR A 47 16.96 55.84 58.22
N LYS A 48 17.53 56.29 57.09
CA LYS A 48 17.88 55.43 55.95
C LYS A 48 18.82 54.27 56.32
N ASN A 49 19.57 54.42 57.41
CA ASN A 49 20.54 53.46 57.91
C ASN A 49 19.93 52.46 58.92
N SER A 50 18.70 52.66 59.36
CA SER A 50 17.98 51.75 60.25
C SER A 50 17.60 50.46 59.50
N LYS A 51 18.19 49.33 59.90
CA LYS A 51 17.93 48.00 59.31
C LYS A 51 17.50 47.01 60.39
N VAL A 52 16.78 45.96 59.99
CA VAL A 52 16.36 44.84 60.84
C VAL A 52 16.90 43.53 60.23
N ARG A 53 17.42 42.60 61.05
CA ARG A 53 18.00 41.34 60.54
C ARG A 53 16.93 40.31 60.23
N GLU A 54 17.24 39.40 59.31
CA GLU A 54 16.36 38.27 58.96
C GLU A 54 15.93 37.43 60.18
N MET A 55 16.82 37.23 61.16
CA MET A 55 16.51 36.49 62.39
C MET A 55 15.41 37.12 63.27
N GLN A 56 14.94 38.33 62.96
CA GLN A 56 13.85 38.98 63.71
C GLN A 56 12.47 38.66 63.11
N PHE A 57 12.43 38.02 61.94
CA PHE A 57 11.22 37.60 61.24
C PHE A 57 11.06 36.09 61.33
N LYS A 58 9.83 35.60 61.16
CA LYS A 58 9.56 34.17 61.03
C LYS A 58 10.12 33.65 59.71
N GLU A 59 10.52 32.38 59.67
CA GLU A 59 11.10 31.80 58.45
C GLU A 59 10.12 31.83 57.26
N ASN A 60 8.82 31.66 57.51
CA ASN A 60 7.76 31.76 56.50
C ASN A 60 7.61 33.18 55.91
N ASP A 61 8.02 34.21 56.66
CA ASP A 61 7.97 35.60 56.20
C ASP A 61 9.14 35.94 55.28
N ILE A 62 10.11 35.04 55.12
CA ILE A 62 11.31 35.24 54.30
C ILE A 62 11.26 34.33 53.08
N ARG A 63 11.10 34.93 51.91
CA ARG A 63 11.16 34.24 50.62
C ARG A 63 12.60 34.14 50.14
N LYS A 64 13.11 32.91 50.10
CA LYS A 64 14.47 32.56 49.61
C LYS A 64 14.48 31.98 48.19
N ALA A 65 13.35 31.48 47.69
CA ALA A 65 13.22 30.96 46.33
C ALA A 65 11.81 31.23 45.74
N VAL A 66 11.70 31.08 44.41
CA VAL A 66 10.44 31.01 43.66
C VAL A 66 10.26 29.59 43.16
N GLU A 67 9.07 29.03 43.38
CA GLU A 67 8.66 27.75 42.80
C GLU A 67 7.73 28.00 41.62
N PHE A 68 8.03 27.39 40.48
CA PHE A 68 7.18 27.38 39.30
C PHE A 68 6.81 25.95 38.94
N VAL A 69 5.53 25.68 38.68
CA VAL A 69 5.04 24.37 38.25
C VAL A 69 4.58 24.47 36.80
N CYS A 70 5.18 23.68 35.92
CA CYS A 70 4.77 23.63 34.52
C CYS A 70 3.48 22.80 34.37
N GLU A 71 2.36 23.43 33.99
CA GLU A 71 1.03 22.79 33.93
C GLU A 71 0.96 21.59 32.96
N LYS A 72 1.79 21.55 31.92
CA LYS A 72 1.78 20.47 30.91
C LYS A 72 2.57 19.23 31.31
N THR A 73 3.56 19.37 32.20
CA THR A 73 4.48 18.27 32.55
C THR A 73 4.47 17.93 34.04
N GLY A 74 3.79 18.74 34.87
CA GLY A 74 3.78 18.59 36.32
C GLY A 74 5.12 18.85 37.01
N LYS A 75 6.17 19.24 36.26
CA LYS A 75 7.53 19.38 36.77
C LYS A 75 7.68 20.69 37.55
N LYS A 76 8.09 20.59 38.83
CA LYS A 76 8.39 21.73 39.71
C LYS A 76 9.82 22.22 39.47
N THR A 77 9.99 23.52 39.23
CA THR A 77 11.29 24.18 39.07
C THR A 77 11.43 25.24 40.16
N VAL A 78 12.49 25.14 40.96
CA VAL A 78 12.76 26.04 42.09
C VAL A 78 13.99 26.88 41.79
N VAL A 79 13.84 28.21 41.78
CA VAL A 79 14.93 29.16 41.51
C VAL A 79 15.17 30.02 42.76
N PRO A 80 16.37 29.99 43.37
CA PRO A 80 16.70 30.81 44.53
C PRO A 80 16.82 32.31 44.18
N TYR A 81 16.43 33.19 45.10
CA TYR A 81 16.66 34.63 44.95
C TYR A 81 18.13 34.99 45.24
N GLU A 82 18.69 35.94 44.50
CA GLU A 82 20.03 36.51 44.81
C GLU A 82 20.09 37.18 46.19
N GLN A 83 18.97 37.77 46.62
CA GLN A 83 18.80 38.36 47.96
C GLN A 83 17.43 37.95 48.51
N PRO A 84 17.35 37.43 49.76
CA PRO A 84 16.08 37.11 50.39
C PRO A 84 15.14 38.31 50.42
N ARG A 85 13.83 38.08 50.32
CA ARG A 85 12.80 39.12 50.36
C ARG A 85 11.78 38.81 51.44
N LEU A 86 11.23 39.84 52.08
CA LEU A 86 10.13 39.67 53.02
C LEU A 86 8.78 39.50 52.29
N THR A 87 7.85 38.74 52.88
CA THR A 87 6.44 38.71 52.48
C THR A 87 5.80 40.09 52.70
N LYS A 88 4.68 40.38 52.00
CA LYS A 88 4.04 41.71 52.04
C LYS A 88 3.54 42.10 53.44
N GLU A 89 3.30 41.13 54.32
CA GLU A 89 2.74 41.35 55.67
C GLU A 89 3.75 41.05 56.79
N ALA A 90 5.02 40.80 56.44
CA ALA A 90 6.06 40.46 57.40
C ALA A 90 6.26 41.57 58.44
N ILE A 91 6.22 41.22 59.72
CA ILE A 91 6.49 42.11 60.86
C ILE A 91 7.56 41.44 61.73
N PRO A 92 8.55 42.18 62.24
CA PRO A 92 9.53 41.61 63.16
C PRO A 92 8.81 41.16 64.45
N SER A 93 8.89 39.87 64.77
CA SER A 93 8.20 39.26 65.91
C SER A 93 9.13 38.47 66.83
N ILE A 94 10.41 38.33 66.46
CA ILE A 94 11.40 37.54 67.20
C ILE A 94 12.46 38.49 67.75
N PHE A 95 12.49 38.71 69.06
CA PHE A 95 13.42 39.65 69.72
C PHE A 95 14.27 38.93 70.77
N PRO A 96 15.40 38.31 70.38
CA PRO A 96 16.26 37.57 71.31
C PRO A 96 16.92 38.52 72.32
N GLY A 97 16.60 38.37 73.61
CA GLY A 97 17.07 39.23 74.70
C GLY A 97 16.04 40.23 75.25
N CYS A 98 14.76 40.11 74.85
CA CYS A 98 13.62 40.77 75.47
C CYS A 98 12.73 39.74 76.22
N PRO A 99 11.88 40.16 77.18
CA PRO A 99 11.02 39.24 77.94
C PRO A 99 10.09 38.38 77.06
N GLU A 100 9.90 37.10 77.41
CA GLU A 100 9.19 36.10 76.57
C GLU A 100 7.77 36.52 76.13
N TYR A 101 7.06 37.30 76.96
CA TYR A 101 5.71 37.78 76.63
C TYR A 101 5.66 38.76 75.44
N MET A 102 6.81 39.28 74.99
CA MET A 102 6.92 40.14 73.80
C MET A 102 7.19 39.36 72.51
N THR A 103 7.49 38.05 72.61
CA THR A 103 7.74 37.14 71.48
C THR A 103 6.51 36.28 71.21
N LYS A 104 5.83 36.47 70.06
CA LYS A 104 4.67 35.65 69.67
C LYS A 104 5.11 34.43 68.84
N ASN A 105 5.37 33.30 69.51
CA ASN A 105 5.57 32.00 68.87
C ASN A 105 4.26 31.19 68.93
N GLU A 106 3.51 31.13 67.82
CA GLU A 106 2.37 30.22 67.68
C GLU A 106 2.81 28.91 67.00
N PRO A 107 2.47 27.72 67.54
CA PRO A 107 2.76 26.45 66.90
C PRO A 107 1.93 26.26 65.63
N ILE A 108 2.57 25.82 64.55
CA ILE A 108 1.94 25.60 63.24
C ILE A 108 1.08 24.32 63.30
N ARG A 109 -0.25 24.46 63.22
CA ARG A 109 -1.17 23.33 63.06
C ARG A 109 -1.33 23.03 61.56
N GLU A 110 -0.91 21.84 61.14
CA GLU A 110 -1.13 21.34 59.77
C GLU A 110 -2.64 21.19 59.52
N GLU A 111 -3.16 21.79 58.44
CA GLU A 111 -4.59 21.72 58.13
C GLU A 111 -5.03 20.28 57.84
N PRO A 112 -6.25 19.87 58.25
CA PRO A 112 -6.72 18.49 58.10
C PRO A 112 -6.64 17.94 56.68
N GLU A 113 -6.87 18.77 55.66
CA GLU A 113 -6.80 18.36 54.24
C GLU A 113 -5.38 18.08 53.77
N ALA A 114 -4.40 18.87 54.20
CA ALA A 114 -3.00 18.66 53.85
C ALA A 114 -2.51 17.32 54.43
N LYS A 115 -2.93 16.99 55.66
CA LYS A 115 -2.65 15.69 56.28
C LYS A 115 -3.27 14.52 55.52
N ARG A 116 -4.52 14.65 55.05
CA ARG A 116 -5.20 13.61 54.24
C ARG A 116 -4.47 13.36 52.93
N LYS A 117 -4.18 14.42 52.16
CA LYS A 117 -3.46 14.32 50.88
C LYS A 117 -2.10 13.65 51.01
N ARG A 118 -1.36 13.95 52.07
CA ARG A 118 -0.05 13.31 52.33
C ARG A 118 -0.19 11.80 52.55
N ILE A 119 -1.21 11.37 53.30
CA ILE A 119 -1.45 9.94 53.55
C ILE A 119 -1.87 9.23 52.26
N GLU A 120 -2.78 9.82 51.48
CA GLU A 120 -3.20 9.28 50.17
C GLU A 120 -2.03 9.17 49.19
N MET A 121 -1.19 10.20 49.09
CA MET A 121 0.01 10.15 48.25
C MET A 121 0.97 9.04 48.68
N CYS A 122 1.20 8.90 49.99
CA CYS A 122 2.10 7.87 50.52
C CYS A 122 1.57 6.45 50.23
N GLN A 123 0.24 6.25 50.31
CA GLN A 123 -0.40 4.99 49.94
C GLN A 123 -0.35 4.71 48.43
N LEU A 124 -0.53 5.73 47.59
CA LEU A 124 -0.39 5.58 46.14
C LEU A 124 1.04 5.21 45.75
N GLU A 125 2.04 5.84 46.37
CA GLU A 125 3.45 5.53 46.13
C GLU A 125 3.80 4.10 46.54
N SER A 126 3.29 3.61 47.67
CA SER A 126 3.53 2.22 48.08
C SER A 126 2.90 1.21 47.12
N VAL A 127 1.65 1.44 46.70
CA VAL A 127 0.94 0.56 45.75
C VAL A 127 1.63 0.54 44.37
N LEU A 128 2.14 1.68 43.92
CA LEU A 128 2.89 1.76 42.66
C LEU A 128 4.21 0.99 42.74
N ALA A 129 4.94 1.10 43.85
CA ALA A 129 6.18 0.36 44.07
C ALA A 129 5.94 -1.15 44.06
N GLU A 130 4.94 -1.63 44.81
CA GLU A 130 4.56 -3.05 44.85
C GLU A 130 4.14 -3.57 43.46
N SER A 131 3.40 -2.76 42.69
CA SER A 131 2.98 -3.13 41.33
C SER A 131 4.15 -3.24 40.36
N LEU A 132 5.14 -2.37 40.47
CA LEU A 132 6.35 -2.40 39.64
C LEU A 132 7.21 -3.63 39.97
N GLU A 133 7.42 -3.92 41.25
CA GLU A 133 8.16 -5.11 41.68
C GLU A 133 7.49 -6.41 41.20
N LEU A 134 6.17 -6.51 41.33
CA LEU A 134 5.40 -7.66 40.82
C LEU A 134 5.50 -7.79 39.30
N TYR A 135 5.47 -6.67 38.57
CA TYR A 135 5.60 -6.66 37.12
C TYR A 135 7.00 -7.13 36.66
N GLU A 136 8.06 -6.69 37.33
CA GLU A 136 9.42 -7.13 37.03
C GLU A 136 9.61 -8.62 37.30
N GLN A 137 9.16 -9.11 38.46
CA GLN A 137 9.19 -10.53 38.79
C GLN A 137 8.41 -11.37 37.77
N HIS A 138 7.25 -10.88 37.32
CA HIS A 138 6.44 -11.51 36.29
C HIS A 138 7.17 -11.55 34.94
N ASN A 139 7.75 -10.44 34.49
CA ASN A 139 8.49 -10.40 33.23
C ASN A 139 9.69 -11.34 33.22
N VAL A 140 10.48 -11.38 34.31
CA VAL A 140 11.61 -12.31 34.42
C VAL A 140 11.15 -13.77 34.34
N LYS A 141 10.03 -14.09 34.99
CA LYS A 141 9.47 -15.45 34.97
C LYS A 141 9.10 -15.92 33.56
N PHE A 142 8.44 -15.07 32.77
CA PHE A 142 7.89 -15.44 31.45
C PHE A 142 8.74 -15.02 30.24
N LYS A 143 9.89 -14.36 30.44
CA LYS A 143 10.85 -14.05 29.38
C LYS A 143 11.43 -15.33 28.76
N VAL A 144 11.66 -15.31 27.45
CA VAL A 144 12.26 -16.42 26.70
C VAL A 144 13.32 -15.87 25.78
N ASP A 145 14.54 -16.39 25.89
CA ASP A 145 15.66 -16.03 25.03
C ASP A 145 16.05 -17.16 24.07
N THR A 146 15.64 -18.41 24.33
CA THR A 146 15.93 -19.58 23.47
C THR A 146 14.71 -20.48 23.25
N LEU A 147 14.71 -21.23 22.14
CA LEU A 147 13.68 -22.24 21.87
C LEU A 147 13.60 -23.33 22.96
N ILE A 148 14.71 -23.67 23.59
CA ILE A 148 14.77 -24.70 24.65
C ILE A 148 14.02 -24.20 25.89
N GLU A 149 14.27 -22.95 26.31
CA GLU A 149 13.53 -22.31 27.41
C GLU A 149 12.02 -22.22 27.10
N LEU A 150 11.66 -22.03 25.84
CA LEU A 150 10.27 -22.01 25.39
C LEU A 150 9.59 -23.37 25.57
N ILE A 151 10.30 -24.45 25.23
CA ILE A 151 9.82 -25.83 25.38
C ILE A 151 9.64 -26.16 26.86
N GLU A 152 10.58 -25.81 27.72
CA GLU A 152 10.48 -26.04 29.17
C GLU A 152 9.33 -25.24 29.81
N LYS A 153 9.20 -23.96 29.42
CA LYS A 153 8.13 -23.07 29.89
C LYS A 153 6.79 -23.29 29.18
N SER A 154 6.69 -24.20 28.22
CA SER A 154 5.43 -24.52 27.54
C SER A 154 4.37 -25.08 28.51
N SER A 155 4.82 -25.73 29.59
CA SER A 155 3.98 -26.19 30.70
C SER A 155 3.28 -25.05 31.46
N LEU A 156 3.79 -23.81 31.36
CA LEU A 156 3.19 -22.62 31.96
C LEU A 156 2.12 -21.99 31.07
N VAL A 157 2.02 -22.41 29.81
CA VAL A 157 0.96 -21.97 28.89
C VAL A 157 -0.29 -22.76 29.23
N ASP A 158 -1.35 -22.07 29.64
CA ASP A 158 -2.65 -22.70 29.78
C ASP A 158 -3.23 -23.03 28.39
N LEU A 159 -3.04 -24.28 27.97
CA LEU A 159 -3.48 -24.77 26.67
C LEU A 159 -4.96 -25.18 26.67
N ASN A 160 -5.64 -25.20 27.82
CA ASN A 160 -7.01 -25.71 27.99
C ASN A 160 -7.27 -27.08 27.33
N GLY A 161 -6.23 -27.87 27.05
CA GLY A 161 -6.31 -29.14 26.31
C GLY A 161 -6.70 -29.02 24.83
N VAL A 162 -6.73 -27.81 24.25
CA VAL A 162 -7.20 -27.58 22.87
C VAL A 162 -6.06 -27.62 21.84
N PHE A 163 -4.86 -27.21 22.25
CA PHE A 163 -3.66 -27.22 21.42
C PHE A 163 -2.68 -28.26 21.93
N ASN A 164 -2.21 -29.11 21.02
CA ASN A 164 -1.18 -30.11 21.30
C ASN A 164 0.19 -29.53 20.95
N PRO A 165 1.11 -29.39 21.93
CA PRO A 165 2.49 -28.99 21.66
C PRO A 165 3.24 -30.15 21.00
N VAL A 166 3.94 -29.86 19.89
CA VAL A 166 4.74 -30.81 19.13
C VAL A 166 6.09 -30.16 18.84
N SER A 167 7.17 -30.75 19.35
CA SER A 167 8.55 -30.37 19.03
C SER A 167 9.04 -31.14 17.81
N ILE A 168 9.46 -30.44 16.76
CA ILE A 168 10.02 -31.02 15.54
C ILE A 168 11.40 -30.41 15.34
N GLU A 169 12.46 -31.18 15.62
CA GLU A 169 13.90 -30.85 15.49
C GLU A 169 14.28 -29.38 15.82
N ASN A 170 14.02 -28.46 14.89
CA ASN A 170 14.37 -27.04 14.95
C ASN A 170 13.18 -26.08 15.10
N SER A 171 11.99 -26.58 15.39
CA SER A 171 10.78 -25.78 15.55
C SER A 171 9.89 -26.33 16.65
N PHE A 172 9.13 -25.44 17.29
CA PHE A 172 8.12 -25.81 18.27
C PHE A 172 6.76 -25.40 17.75
N SER A 173 5.83 -26.35 17.68
CA SER A 173 4.53 -26.15 17.06
C SER A 173 3.37 -26.44 18.02
N PHE A 174 2.31 -25.64 17.96
CA PHE A 174 1.05 -25.90 18.65
C PHE A 174 -0.02 -26.24 17.61
N VAL A 175 -0.61 -27.43 17.72
CA VAL A 175 -1.57 -27.96 16.75
C VAL A 175 -2.96 -28.08 17.37
N LYS A 176 -3.97 -27.44 16.77
CA LYS A 176 -5.39 -27.64 17.08
C LYS A 176 -6.05 -28.28 15.87
N ILE A 177 -6.77 -29.37 16.10
CA ILE A 177 -7.58 -30.05 15.07
C ILE A 177 -9.04 -29.66 15.30
N LYS A 178 -9.68 -29.04 14.32
CA LYS A 178 -11.11 -28.72 14.34
C LYS A 178 -11.79 -29.53 13.24
N PHE A 179 -12.85 -30.26 13.56
CA PHE A 179 -13.66 -30.92 12.54
C PHE A 179 -14.76 -29.96 12.08
N VAL A 180 -14.74 -29.60 10.80
CA VAL A 180 -15.81 -28.85 10.13
C VAL A 180 -16.37 -29.77 9.06
N ASP A 181 -17.67 -30.09 9.12
CA ASP A 181 -18.35 -30.97 8.17
C ASP A 181 -17.65 -32.32 7.93
N GLN A 182 -17.13 -32.93 8.99
CA GLN A 182 -16.36 -34.20 8.97
C GLN A 182 -14.98 -34.13 8.30
N VAL A 183 -14.50 -32.94 7.92
CA VAL A 183 -13.13 -32.70 7.44
C VAL A 183 -12.28 -32.13 8.57
N PRO A 184 -11.08 -32.69 8.85
CA PRO A 184 -10.17 -32.12 9.82
C PRO A 184 -9.48 -30.87 9.24
N THR A 185 -9.71 -29.73 9.88
CA THR A 185 -8.97 -28.47 9.68
C THR A 185 -7.86 -28.39 10.72
N TYR A 186 -6.63 -28.14 10.28
CA TYR A 186 -5.45 -28.04 11.13
C TYR A 186 -5.11 -26.57 11.35
N ILE A 187 -5.09 -26.13 12.61
CA ILE A 187 -4.56 -24.82 12.98
C ILE A 187 -3.21 -25.07 13.63
N THR A 188 -2.14 -24.65 12.96
CA THR A 188 -0.78 -24.85 13.44
C THR A 188 -0.10 -23.51 13.70
N VAL A 189 0.46 -23.36 14.90
CA VAL A 189 1.28 -22.20 15.27
C VAL A 189 2.70 -22.68 15.40
N ILE A 190 3.61 -22.23 14.54
CA ILE A 190 5.00 -22.68 14.48
C ILE A 190 5.91 -21.56 14.98
N VAL A 191 6.83 -21.91 15.88
CA VAL A 191 7.89 -21.05 16.39
C VAL A 191 9.24 -21.61 15.91
N ASP A 192 9.99 -20.80 15.15
CA ASP A 192 11.31 -21.19 14.64
C ASP A 192 12.44 -20.91 15.66
N GLN A 193 13.67 -21.32 15.34
CA GLN A 193 14.88 -21.05 16.16
C GLN A 193 15.12 -19.57 16.46
N ASN A 194 14.67 -18.69 15.58
CA ASN A 194 14.79 -17.24 15.74
C ASN A 194 13.67 -16.63 16.60
N LEU A 195 12.87 -17.46 17.29
CA LEU A 195 11.68 -17.06 18.05
C LEU A 195 10.64 -16.33 17.19
N SER A 196 10.59 -16.63 15.88
CA SER A 196 9.56 -16.13 14.97
C SER A 196 8.31 -17.00 15.02
N LEU A 197 7.20 -16.40 15.45
CA LEU A 197 5.88 -17.04 15.44
C LEU A 197 5.22 -16.88 14.08
N SER A 198 4.81 -17.99 13.50
CA SER A 198 4.01 -18.06 12.29
C SER A 198 2.76 -18.90 12.55
N VAL A 199 1.64 -18.48 11.97
CA VAL A 199 0.36 -19.18 12.10
C VAL A 199 -0.05 -19.70 10.73
N PHE A 200 -0.41 -20.97 10.67
CA PHE A 200 -0.95 -21.63 9.51
C PHE A 200 -2.33 -22.19 9.84
N ILE A 201 -3.24 -22.07 8.88
CA ILE A 201 -4.50 -22.82 8.86
C ILE A 201 -4.42 -23.71 7.62
N ASP A 202 -4.49 -25.01 7.84
CA ASP A 202 -4.14 -26.06 6.90
C ASP A 202 -2.76 -25.79 6.27
N ASN A 203 -2.72 -25.48 4.97
CA ASN A 203 -1.48 -25.20 4.23
C ASN A 203 -1.24 -23.68 4.01
N VAL A 204 -2.08 -22.81 4.58
CA VAL A 204 -2.04 -21.37 4.29
C VAL A 204 -1.40 -20.60 5.44
N LYS A 205 -0.29 -19.91 5.13
CA LYS A 205 0.36 -18.99 6.07
C LYS A 205 -0.44 -17.71 6.22
N ILE A 206 -0.81 -17.36 7.45
CA ILE A 206 -1.51 -16.11 7.76
C ILE A 206 -0.49 -14.97 7.90
N LYS A 207 -0.72 -13.86 7.21
CA LYS A 207 0.11 -12.64 7.32
C LYS A 207 -0.36 -11.67 8.40
N LYS A 208 -1.66 -11.60 8.65
CA LYS A 208 -2.27 -10.68 9.62
C LYS A 208 -3.49 -11.33 10.28
N LEU A 209 -3.58 -11.20 11.59
CA LEU A 209 -4.72 -11.64 12.40
C LEU A 209 -5.06 -10.50 13.36
N HIS A 210 -6.16 -9.80 13.06
CA HIS A 210 -6.52 -8.53 13.70
C HIS A 210 -5.35 -7.52 13.70
N ASP A 211 -4.89 -7.07 14.86
CA ASP A 211 -3.79 -6.09 15.00
C ASP A 211 -2.39 -6.74 15.00
N LEU A 212 -2.31 -8.07 14.95
CA LEU A 212 -1.06 -8.81 14.94
C LEU A 212 -0.62 -9.12 13.51
N THR A 213 0.64 -8.81 13.20
CA THR A 213 1.30 -9.15 11.93
C THR A 213 2.27 -10.30 12.15
N PHE A 214 2.26 -11.27 11.24
CA PHE A 214 3.15 -12.44 11.28
C PHE A 214 4.16 -12.38 10.11
N PRO A 215 5.42 -12.80 10.32
CA PRO A 215 5.96 -13.44 11.53
C PRO A 215 6.19 -12.45 12.68
N LEU A 216 5.83 -12.85 13.91
CA LEU A 216 5.99 -12.05 15.12
C LEU A 216 7.21 -12.55 15.90
N ILE A 217 8.16 -11.68 16.24
CA ILE A 217 9.30 -12.05 17.09
C ILE A 217 8.82 -12.08 18.55
N ILE A 218 8.98 -13.22 19.20
CA ILE A 218 8.51 -13.46 20.56
C ILE A 218 9.64 -13.20 21.55
N SER A 219 9.32 -12.52 22.64
CA SER A 219 10.21 -12.37 23.80
C SER A 219 9.60 -12.91 25.10
N ASN A 220 8.30 -13.20 25.10
CA ASN A 220 7.56 -13.61 26.29
C ASN A 220 6.55 -14.73 25.96
N VAL A 221 6.50 -15.77 26.79
CA VAL A 221 5.55 -16.90 26.69
C VAL A 221 4.09 -16.42 26.64
N GLN A 222 3.76 -15.31 27.30
CA GLN A 222 2.42 -14.75 27.31
C GLN A 222 1.95 -14.26 25.94
N GLN A 223 2.87 -13.90 25.04
CA GLN A 223 2.50 -13.54 23.67
C GLN A 223 1.95 -14.75 22.91
N ILE A 224 2.51 -15.93 23.17
CA ILE A 224 2.02 -17.20 22.62
C ILE A 224 0.66 -17.53 23.22
N SER A 225 0.52 -17.48 24.55
CA SER A 225 -0.75 -17.78 25.20
C SER A 225 -1.88 -16.86 24.73
N ASN A 226 -1.58 -15.57 24.51
CA ASN A 226 -2.52 -14.62 23.94
C ASN A 226 -2.93 -15.03 22.52
N VAL A 227 -1.98 -15.33 21.62
CA VAL A 227 -2.28 -15.79 20.25
C VAL A 227 -3.11 -17.07 20.25
N LEU A 228 -2.77 -18.05 21.08
CA LEU A 228 -3.52 -19.30 21.23
C LEU A 228 -4.92 -19.04 21.78
N CYS A 229 -5.08 -18.16 22.76
CA CYS A 229 -6.37 -17.76 23.32
C CYS A 229 -7.25 -17.07 22.26
N TYR A 230 -6.67 -16.22 21.42
CA TYR A 230 -7.38 -15.60 20.28
C TYR A 230 -7.83 -16.64 19.26
N LEU A 231 -6.97 -17.58 18.88
CA LEU A 231 -7.30 -18.69 17.98
C LEU A 231 -8.34 -19.66 18.58
N ASN A 232 -8.46 -19.69 19.91
CA ASN A 232 -9.46 -20.51 20.58
C ASN A 232 -10.83 -19.82 20.68
N LYS A 233 -10.84 -18.52 21.02
CA LYS A 233 -12.07 -17.71 21.10
C LYS A 233 -12.72 -17.49 19.73
N SER A 234 -11.93 -17.50 18.66
CA SER A 234 -12.42 -17.47 17.29
C SER A 234 -13.00 -18.83 16.87
N ASN A 235 -14.16 -19.18 17.45
CA ASN A 235 -15.03 -20.22 16.89
C ASN A 235 -15.46 -19.84 15.46
N ASP A 236 -15.55 -18.54 15.19
CA ASP A 236 -15.74 -17.90 13.89
C ASP A 236 -14.40 -17.44 13.28
N LEU A 237 -13.47 -18.36 13.00
CA LEU A 237 -12.57 -18.13 11.86
C LEU A 237 -13.40 -18.30 10.58
N LYS A 238 -14.42 -17.44 10.40
CA LYS A 238 -15.00 -17.21 9.10
C LYS A 238 -13.84 -16.69 8.26
N PHE A 239 -13.65 -17.29 7.09
CA PHE A 239 -12.65 -16.90 6.10
C PHE A 239 -12.98 -15.51 5.52
N ASP A 240 -13.16 -14.50 6.36
CA ASP A 240 -13.60 -13.16 5.98
C ASP A 240 -12.52 -12.40 5.20
N ASN A 241 -11.29 -12.94 5.14
CA ASN A 241 -10.32 -12.52 4.15
C ASN A 241 -10.46 -13.36 2.88
N ILE A 242 -11.48 -13.03 2.08
CA ILE A 242 -11.56 -13.39 0.65
C ILE A 242 -10.19 -13.31 -0.05
N PRO A 243 -9.33 -12.30 0.20
CA PRO A 243 -7.98 -12.25 -0.38
C PRO A 243 -7.06 -13.43 0.00
N ASN A 244 -7.18 -13.98 1.22
CA ASN A 244 -6.36 -15.11 1.66
C ASN A 244 -6.80 -16.42 1.01
N LEU A 245 -8.12 -16.63 0.86
CA LEU A 245 -8.66 -17.80 0.15
C LEU A 245 -8.22 -17.80 -1.31
N ILE A 246 -8.28 -16.65 -1.97
CA ILE A 246 -7.82 -16.51 -3.37
C ILE A 246 -6.33 -16.80 -3.46
N ASN A 247 -5.51 -16.25 -2.57
CA ASN A 247 -4.08 -16.53 -2.57
C ASN A 247 -3.79 -18.02 -2.41
N SER A 248 -4.54 -18.73 -1.56
CA SER A 248 -4.45 -20.19 -1.44
C SER A 248 -4.77 -20.90 -2.76
N ILE A 249 -5.89 -20.54 -3.39
CA ILE A 249 -6.30 -21.11 -4.68
C ILE A 249 -5.26 -20.79 -5.76
N THR A 250 -4.73 -19.57 -5.80
CA THR A 250 -3.70 -19.17 -6.77
C THR A 250 -2.41 -19.97 -6.58
N VAL A 251 -1.98 -20.21 -5.34
CA VAL A 251 -0.80 -21.04 -5.04
C VAL A 251 -1.02 -22.49 -5.49
N GLN A 252 -2.18 -23.06 -5.21
CA GLN A 252 -2.53 -24.41 -5.68
C GLN A 252 -2.59 -24.48 -7.22
N LEU A 253 -3.14 -23.46 -7.88
CA LEU A 253 -3.16 -23.38 -9.34
C LEU A 253 -1.74 -23.23 -9.93
N THR A 254 -0.81 -22.56 -9.24
CA THR A 254 0.61 -22.52 -9.67
C THR A 254 1.30 -23.87 -9.52
N GLU A 255 1.03 -24.61 -8.45
CA GLU A 255 1.55 -25.98 -8.30
C GLU A 255 0.98 -26.91 -9.38
N LEU A 256 -0.31 -26.80 -9.68
CA LEU A 256 -0.95 -27.54 -10.78
C LEU A 256 -0.35 -27.19 -12.13
N GLU A 257 -0.04 -25.92 -12.40
CA GLU A 257 0.58 -25.49 -13.66
C GLU A 257 1.94 -26.18 -13.88
N ASN A 258 2.75 -26.31 -12.82
CA ASN A 258 4.07 -26.94 -12.88
C ASN A 258 4.02 -28.45 -13.18
N LEU A 259 2.92 -29.11 -12.83
CA LEU A 259 2.71 -30.54 -13.02
C LEU A 259 1.96 -30.89 -14.32
N SER A 260 1.49 -29.87 -15.05
CA SER A 260 0.56 -30.03 -16.18
C SER A 260 1.24 -29.97 -17.55
N SER A 261 0.60 -30.60 -18.53
CA SER A 261 0.97 -30.48 -19.96
C SER A 261 0.61 -29.10 -20.54
N ASP A 262 1.22 -28.71 -21.66
CA ASP A 262 1.05 -27.35 -22.23
C ASP A 262 -0.41 -26.98 -22.56
N ASN A 263 -1.23 -27.95 -23.00
CA ASN A 263 -2.66 -27.72 -23.26
C ASN A 263 -3.44 -27.43 -21.97
N GLN A 264 -3.06 -28.05 -20.85
CA GLN A 264 -3.70 -27.85 -19.56
C GLN A 264 -3.28 -26.50 -18.95
N LYS A 265 -2.05 -26.04 -19.21
CA LYS A 265 -1.56 -24.73 -18.76
C LYS A 265 -2.42 -23.57 -19.26
N LEU A 266 -2.90 -23.63 -20.52
CA LEU A 266 -3.81 -22.61 -21.06
C LEU A 266 -5.10 -22.50 -20.24
N GLY A 267 -5.71 -23.64 -19.89
CA GLY A 267 -6.90 -23.67 -19.04
C GLY A 267 -6.64 -23.15 -17.63
N ILE A 268 -5.50 -23.51 -17.03
CA ILE A 268 -5.10 -23.03 -15.71
C ILE A 268 -4.86 -21.52 -15.71
N ASN A 269 -4.20 -20.99 -16.75
CA ASN A 269 -3.94 -19.56 -16.90
C ASN A 269 -5.22 -18.76 -17.11
N PHE A 270 -6.18 -19.30 -17.88
CA PHE A 270 -7.52 -18.74 -17.97
C PHE A 270 -8.19 -18.65 -16.59
N LEU A 271 -8.14 -19.71 -15.78
CA LEU A 271 -8.73 -19.70 -14.43
C LEU A 271 -8.06 -18.68 -13.50
N LYS A 272 -6.72 -18.58 -13.54
CA LYS A 272 -5.97 -17.58 -12.77
C LYS A 272 -6.38 -16.16 -13.16
N GLU A 273 -6.53 -15.88 -14.45
CA GLU A 273 -6.97 -14.57 -14.92
C GLU A 273 -8.43 -14.28 -14.54
N GLN A 274 -9.33 -15.27 -14.61
CA GLN A 274 -10.71 -15.08 -14.13
C GLN A 274 -10.77 -14.76 -12.63
N LEU A 275 -9.94 -15.42 -11.81
CA LEU A 275 -9.85 -15.14 -10.37
C LEU A 275 -9.31 -13.74 -10.08
N SER A 276 -8.31 -13.26 -10.82
CA SER A 276 -7.78 -11.90 -10.65
C SER A 276 -8.81 -10.84 -11.07
N LEU A 277 -9.56 -11.10 -12.14
CA LEU A 277 -10.58 -10.20 -12.69
C LEU A 277 -11.76 -9.96 -11.75
N LEU A 278 -12.12 -10.94 -10.90
CA LEU A 278 -13.20 -10.81 -9.92
C LEU A 278 -13.01 -9.60 -8.98
N PHE A 279 -11.76 -9.29 -8.63
CA PHE A 279 -11.42 -8.25 -7.64
C PHE A 279 -10.79 -7.00 -8.24
N THR A 280 -10.40 -7.07 -9.51
CA THR A 280 -9.76 -5.93 -10.19
C THR A 280 -10.80 -4.84 -10.48
N GLN A 281 -10.50 -3.59 -10.14
CA GLN A 281 -11.38 -2.46 -10.41
C GLN A 281 -11.55 -2.19 -11.91
N LYS A 282 -12.70 -1.61 -12.30
CA LYS A 282 -13.05 -1.38 -13.71
C LYS A 282 -12.13 -0.39 -14.45
N ASN A 283 -11.40 0.46 -13.73
CA ASN A 283 -10.63 1.59 -14.29
C ASN A 283 -9.15 1.28 -14.56
N GLN A 284 -8.71 0.04 -14.36
CA GLN A 284 -7.32 -0.39 -14.57
C GLN A 284 -7.20 -1.23 -15.85
N ASN A 285 -5.97 -1.51 -16.29
CA ASN A 285 -5.72 -2.51 -17.34
C ASN A 285 -6.02 -3.90 -16.77
N ARG A 286 -7.25 -4.37 -17.00
CA ARG A 286 -7.78 -5.59 -16.37
C ARG A 286 -7.35 -6.88 -17.07
N TYR A 287 -7.15 -6.84 -18.37
CA TYR A 287 -7.06 -8.02 -19.23
C TYR A 287 -5.64 -8.22 -19.76
N SER A 288 -5.19 -9.47 -19.83
CA SER A 288 -3.94 -9.83 -20.50
C SER A 288 -4.07 -9.70 -22.03
N THR A 289 -2.94 -9.58 -22.73
CA THR A 289 -2.90 -9.53 -24.19
C THR A 289 -3.48 -10.80 -24.82
N ASP A 290 -3.12 -11.95 -24.26
CA ASP A 290 -3.54 -13.26 -24.76
C ASP A 290 -5.05 -13.45 -24.59
N PHE A 291 -5.60 -12.99 -23.46
CA PHE A 291 -7.04 -13.04 -23.23
C PHE A 291 -7.83 -12.08 -24.10
N LEU A 292 -7.25 -10.92 -24.44
CA LEU A 292 -7.83 -10.00 -25.42
C LEU A 292 -7.85 -10.60 -26.83
N ILE A 293 -6.79 -11.30 -27.24
CA ILE A 293 -6.73 -12.04 -28.51
C ILE A 293 -7.76 -13.16 -28.52
N PHE A 294 -7.83 -13.96 -27.45
CA PHE A 294 -8.86 -15.01 -27.31
C PHE A 294 -10.27 -14.41 -27.40
N SER A 295 -10.51 -13.29 -26.72
CA SER A 295 -11.82 -12.62 -26.72
C SER A 295 -12.16 -12.03 -28.09
N SER A 296 -11.20 -11.51 -28.85
CA SER A 296 -11.43 -10.98 -30.19
C SER A 296 -11.74 -12.09 -31.19
N LEU A 297 -11.04 -13.22 -31.10
CA LEU A 297 -11.32 -14.43 -31.89
C LEU A 297 -12.69 -15.00 -31.54
N PHE A 298 -13.04 -15.08 -30.26
CA PHE A 298 -14.34 -15.60 -29.85
C PHE A 298 -15.48 -14.70 -30.33
N LEU A 299 -15.29 -13.37 -30.26
CA LEU A 299 -16.25 -12.40 -30.79
C LEU A 299 -16.40 -12.51 -32.31
N SER A 300 -15.32 -12.78 -33.06
CA SER A 300 -15.39 -12.92 -34.51
C SER A 300 -16.08 -14.22 -34.95
N ILE A 301 -15.89 -15.31 -34.21
CA ILE A 301 -16.55 -16.60 -34.47
C ILE A 301 -18.05 -16.53 -34.18
N SER A 302 -18.44 -16.03 -33.00
CA SER A 302 -19.86 -15.95 -32.63
C SER A 302 -20.15 -14.76 -31.69
N PRO A 303 -20.62 -13.63 -32.25
CA PRO A 303 -21.02 -12.48 -31.45
C PRO A 303 -22.17 -12.78 -30.48
N HIS A 304 -23.06 -13.71 -30.84
CA HIS A 304 -24.21 -14.07 -30.00
C HIS A 304 -23.77 -14.88 -28.78
N ALA A 305 -22.89 -15.88 -28.97
CA ALA A 305 -22.35 -16.66 -27.86
C ALA A 305 -21.51 -15.79 -26.93
N TYR A 306 -20.71 -14.87 -27.49
CA TYR A 306 -19.93 -13.91 -26.74
C TYR A 306 -20.82 -13.03 -25.83
N ASN A 307 -21.87 -12.45 -26.41
CA ASN A 307 -22.82 -11.62 -25.66
C ASN A 307 -23.54 -12.42 -24.57
N PHE A 308 -23.96 -13.65 -24.87
CA PHE A 308 -24.60 -14.53 -23.90
C PHE A 308 -23.69 -14.81 -22.71
N LEU A 309 -22.46 -15.28 -22.94
CA LEU A 309 -21.50 -15.58 -21.87
C LEU A 309 -21.10 -14.35 -21.06
N ARG A 310 -20.99 -13.19 -21.73
CA ARG A 310 -20.73 -11.93 -21.03
C ARG A 310 -21.91 -11.49 -20.16
N SER A 311 -23.14 -11.68 -20.64
CA SER A 311 -24.36 -11.29 -19.92
C SER A 311 -24.70 -12.21 -18.75
N SER A 312 -24.37 -13.51 -18.86
CA SER A 312 -24.64 -14.49 -17.82
C SER A 312 -23.75 -14.33 -16.59
N GLY A 313 -22.59 -13.68 -16.73
CA GLY A 313 -21.67 -13.43 -15.62
C GLY A 313 -20.85 -14.64 -15.19
N TYR A 314 -20.99 -15.79 -15.86
CA TYR A 314 -20.15 -16.96 -15.61
C TYR A 314 -18.67 -16.71 -15.95
N VAL A 315 -18.41 -15.89 -16.96
CA VAL A 315 -17.06 -15.53 -17.41
C VAL A 315 -16.96 -14.01 -17.51
N ILE A 316 -15.91 -13.44 -16.94
CA ILE A 316 -15.61 -12.01 -17.08
C ILE A 316 -14.94 -11.79 -18.42
N LEU A 317 -15.74 -11.33 -19.39
CA LEU A 317 -15.28 -11.00 -20.73
C LEU A 317 -15.13 -9.47 -20.93
N PRO A 318 -14.18 -9.03 -21.78
CA PRO A 318 -14.06 -7.63 -22.18
C PRO A 318 -15.35 -7.05 -22.77
N HIS A 319 -15.47 -5.72 -22.74
CA HIS A 319 -16.56 -5.06 -23.46
C HIS A 319 -16.26 -5.01 -24.96
N HIS A 320 -17.31 -4.99 -25.80
CA HIS A 320 -17.17 -4.83 -27.25
C HIS A 320 -16.34 -3.60 -27.62
N SER A 321 -16.52 -2.49 -26.90
CA SER A 321 -15.74 -1.26 -27.13
C SER A 321 -14.24 -1.46 -26.89
N THR A 322 -13.87 -2.28 -25.89
CA THR A 322 -12.46 -2.58 -25.59
C THR A 322 -11.84 -3.37 -26.73
N ILE A 323 -12.54 -4.40 -27.22
CA ILE A 323 -12.08 -5.20 -28.36
C ILE A 323 -12.03 -4.36 -29.63
N LYS A 324 -13.06 -3.55 -29.89
CA LYS A 324 -13.10 -2.65 -31.05
C LYS A 324 -11.94 -1.66 -31.06
N LYS A 325 -11.56 -1.10 -29.91
CA LYS A 325 -10.38 -0.21 -29.82
C LYS A 325 -9.08 -0.90 -30.24
N LEU A 326 -8.92 -2.18 -29.89
CA LEU A 326 -7.75 -2.97 -30.29
C LEU A 326 -7.77 -3.32 -31.78
N ILE A 327 -8.94 -3.56 -32.36
CA ILE A 327 -9.05 -3.85 -33.79
C ILE A 327 -8.85 -2.57 -34.62
N MET A 328 -9.40 -1.44 -34.16
CA MET A 328 -9.30 -0.14 -34.83
C MET A 328 -7.87 0.41 -34.92
N SER A 329 -6.91 -0.08 -34.13
CA SER A 329 -5.51 0.34 -34.29
C SER A 329 -4.90 -0.17 -35.60
N TYR A 330 -5.48 -1.19 -36.22
CA TYR A 330 -5.06 -1.73 -37.51
C TYR A 330 -5.98 -1.16 -38.59
N ASP A 331 -5.67 0.05 -39.06
CA ASP A 331 -6.44 0.81 -40.06
C ASP A 331 -6.28 0.24 -41.50
N ILE A 332 -6.55 -1.06 -41.66
CA ILE A 332 -6.44 -1.79 -42.92
C ILE A 332 -7.76 -1.64 -43.66
N SER A 333 -7.89 -0.55 -44.40
CA SER A 333 -9.02 -0.32 -45.31
C SER A 333 -8.55 -0.36 -46.76
N PRO A 334 -9.36 -0.84 -47.72
CA PRO A 334 -9.03 -0.77 -49.15
C PRO A 334 -8.75 0.65 -49.65
N LYS A 335 -9.26 1.66 -48.93
CA LYS A 335 -8.95 3.08 -49.19
C LYS A 335 -7.53 3.43 -48.76
N ASN A 336 -7.09 2.98 -47.60
CA ASN A 336 -5.73 3.22 -47.13
C ASN A 336 -4.71 2.43 -47.94
N GLU A 337 -5.02 1.20 -48.35
CA GLU A 337 -4.17 0.41 -49.27
C GLU A 337 -4.07 1.01 -50.68
N SER A 338 -4.95 1.95 -51.03
CA SER A 338 -4.88 2.64 -52.32
C SER A 338 -3.72 3.62 -52.43
N THR A 339 -3.14 4.06 -51.29
CA THR A 339 -1.93 4.90 -51.27
C THR A 339 -0.68 4.04 -51.48
N GLU A 340 0.34 4.59 -52.13
CA GLU A 340 1.56 3.83 -52.44
C GLU A 340 2.34 3.40 -51.19
N GLU A 341 2.30 4.19 -50.12
CA GLU A 341 3.02 3.90 -48.87
C GLU A 341 2.43 2.72 -48.10
N ASN A 342 1.10 2.51 -48.19
CA ASN A 342 0.39 1.49 -47.42
C ASN A 342 0.03 0.24 -48.25
N PHE A 343 0.31 0.26 -49.56
CA PHE A 343 0.04 -0.86 -50.45
C PHE A 343 0.78 -2.13 -49.98
N LEU A 344 0.05 -3.23 -49.79
CA LEU A 344 0.58 -4.52 -49.27
C LEU A 344 1.20 -4.43 -47.86
N SER A 345 0.90 -3.39 -47.07
CA SER A 345 1.42 -3.24 -45.71
C SER A 345 1.05 -4.42 -44.80
N TYR A 346 -0.16 -4.96 -44.94
CA TYR A 346 -0.64 -6.13 -44.19
C TYR A 346 0.23 -7.36 -44.44
N ILE A 347 0.38 -7.77 -45.71
CA ILE A 347 1.13 -9.00 -46.03
C ILE A 347 2.62 -8.82 -45.72
N LYS A 348 3.15 -7.60 -45.82
CA LYS A 348 4.52 -7.28 -45.45
C LYS A 348 4.78 -7.54 -43.96
N GLN A 349 3.87 -7.11 -43.08
CA GLN A 349 3.97 -7.43 -41.65
C GLN A 349 3.80 -8.92 -41.39
N LYS A 350 2.92 -9.59 -42.15
CA LYS A 350 2.69 -11.02 -42.01
C LYS A 350 3.89 -11.86 -42.46
N PHE A 351 4.64 -11.40 -43.46
CA PHE A 351 5.78 -12.09 -44.03
C PHE A 351 6.85 -12.47 -42.98
N ASP A 352 7.05 -11.62 -41.97
CA ASP A 352 8.02 -11.86 -40.89
C ASP A 352 7.68 -13.10 -40.05
N TYR A 353 6.43 -13.53 -40.05
CA TYR A 353 5.94 -14.70 -39.32
C TYR A 353 5.77 -15.95 -40.18
N LEU A 354 6.04 -15.87 -41.49
CA LEU A 354 5.87 -16.98 -42.43
C LEU A 354 7.11 -17.88 -42.49
N THR A 355 6.87 -19.18 -42.63
CA THR A 355 7.95 -20.16 -42.82
C THR A 355 8.44 -20.15 -44.27
N ASP A 356 9.61 -20.74 -44.55
CA ASP A 356 10.14 -20.77 -45.91
C ASP A 356 9.20 -21.49 -46.90
N ALA A 357 8.47 -22.51 -46.43
CA ALA A 357 7.46 -23.21 -47.22
C ALA A 357 6.26 -22.30 -47.60
N ASP A 358 6.01 -21.23 -46.85
CA ASP A 358 4.91 -20.30 -47.12
C ASP A 358 5.29 -19.20 -48.14
N LYS A 359 6.58 -19.08 -48.48
CA LYS A 359 7.11 -17.99 -49.32
C LYS A 359 6.95 -18.26 -50.82
N THR A 360 6.79 -19.51 -51.23
CA THR A 360 6.51 -19.88 -52.62
C THR A 360 5.01 -19.89 -52.86
N VAL A 361 4.50 -18.89 -53.59
CA VAL A 361 3.06 -18.62 -53.69
C VAL A 361 2.53 -18.56 -55.12
N THR A 362 1.25 -18.88 -55.25
CA THR A 362 0.42 -18.59 -56.42
C THR A 362 -0.52 -17.44 -56.09
N VAL A 363 -0.76 -16.56 -57.05
CA VAL A 363 -1.69 -15.43 -56.89
C VAL A 363 -3.02 -15.77 -57.57
N MET A 364 -4.10 -15.87 -56.80
CA MET A 364 -5.45 -16.07 -57.31
C MET A 364 -6.19 -14.74 -57.36
N ILE A 365 -6.88 -14.49 -58.46
CA ILE A 365 -7.66 -13.29 -58.70
C ILE A 365 -9.11 -13.69 -58.97
N ASP A 366 -10.03 -13.12 -58.20
CA ASP A 366 -11.46 -13.33 -58.37
C ASP A 366 -12.26 -12.03 -58.22
N GLU A 367 -13.43 -11.97 -58.84
CA GLU A 367 -14.33 -10.81 -58.80
C GLU A 367 -15.53 -11.09 -57.88
N VAL A 368 -15.69 -10.27 -56.84
CA VAL A 368 -16.84 -10.34 -55.93
C VAL A 368 -17.81 -9.22 -56.28
N HIS A 369 -19.04 -9.58 -56.67
CA HIS A 369 -20.09 -8.60 -56.89
C HIS A 369 -20.59 -8.00 -55.57
N LEU A 370 -20.61 -6.67 -55.52
CA LEU A 370 -21.03 -5.87 -54.37
C LEU A 370 -22.35 -5.18 -54.67
N LYS A 371 -23.18 -5.00 -53.64
CA LYS A 371 -24.30 -4.05 -53.73
C LYS A 371 -23.71 -2.63 -53.69
N PRO A 372 -23.96 -1.76 -54.69
CA PRO A 372 -23.42 -0.42 -54.69
C PRO A 372 -24.15 0.45 -53.66
N PHE A 373 -23.46 0.83 -52.59
CA PHE A 373 -23.93 1.83 -51.63
C PHE A 373 -22.74 2.51 -50.93
N PHE A 374 -22.97 3.73 -50.43
CA PHE A 374 -22.04 4.39 -49.51
C PHE A 374 -22.51 4.16 -48.08
N ASP A 375 -21.56 3.88 -47.19
CA ASP A 375 -21.79 3.76 -45.76
C ASP A 375 -20.95 4.78 -45.01
N PHE A 376 -21.48 5.36 -43.94
CA PHE A 376 -20.73 6.28 -43.09
C PHE A 376 -20.47 5.62 -41.74
N LYS A 377 -19.22 5.23 -41.49
CA LYS A 377 -18.81 4.52 -40.27
C LYS A 377 -17.52 5.12 -39.73
N GLY A 378 -17.54 5.49 -38.45
CA GLY A 378 -16.33 5.91 -37.73
C GLY A 378 -15.74 7.26 -38.15
N GLY A 379 -16.48 8.08 -38.89
CA GLY A 379 -15.97 9.33 -39.47
C GLY A 379 -15.58 9.22 -40.94
N ASP A 380 -15.55 8.00 -41.49
CA ASP A 380 -15.17 7.73 -42.88
C ASP A 380 -16.34 7.25 -43.73
N ILE A 381 -16.28 7.61 -45.00
CA ILE A 381 -17.19 7.12 -46.04
C ILE A 381 -16.61 5.82 -46.59
N LEU A 382 -17.34 4.71 -46.54
CA LEU A 382 -16.97 3.42 -47.12
C LEU A 382 -17.79 3.14 -48.38
N GLY A 383 -17.30 2.23 -49.23
CA GLY A 383 -17.99 1.80 -50.45
C GLY A 383 -17.63 2.55 -51.74
N ALA A 384 -16.71 3.52 -51.68
CA ALA A 384 -16.21 4.19 -52.88
C ALA A 384 -15.35 3.24 -53.73
N SER A 385 -15.50 3.35 -55.04
CA SER A 385 -14.65 2.63 -55.99
C SER A 385 -13.25 3.27 -56.09
N TYR A 386 -12.25 2.47 -56.43
CA TYR A 386 -10.88 2.90 -56.71
C TYR A 386 -10.80 3.77 -57.97
N ASN A 387 -11.62 3.46 -58.97
CA ASN A 387 -11.53 4.03 -60.31
C ASN A 387 -12.51 5.19 -60.56
N SER A 388 -13.44 5.47 -59.65
CA SER A 388 -14.45 6.51 -59.81
C SER A 388 -14.95 7.05 -58.47
N ILE A 389 -15.60 8.21 -58.48
CA ILE A 389 -16.22 8.83 -57.29
C ILE A 389 -17.47 8.04 -56.84
N GLU A 390 -17.93 7.09 -57.65
CA GLU A 390 -19.14 6.34 -57.41
C GLU A 390 -18.93 5.10 -56.53
N ALA A 391 -20.05 4.52 -56.08
CA ALA A 391 -20.04 3.31 -55.28
C ALA A 391 -19.55 2.12 -56.12
N ALA A 392 -18.68 1.29 -55.52
CA ALA A 392 -18.20 0.07 -56.15
C ALA A 392 -19.34 -0.94 -56.34
N ASN A 393 -19.41 -1.56 -57.52
CA ASN A 393 -20.35 -2.65 -57.83
C ASN A 393 -19.67 -4.03 -57.82
N SER A 394 -18.34 -4.05 -57.88
CA SER A 394 -17.53 -5.25 -57.83
C SER A 394 -16.24 -4.96 -57.07
N ALA A 395 -15.60 -5.99 -56.53
CA ALA A 395 -14.26 -5.90 -55.98
C ALA A 395 -13.41 -7.07 -56.49
N TYR A 396 -12.25 -6.74 -57.07
CA TYR A 396 -11.25 -7.75 -57.41
C TYR A 396 -10.45 -8.08 -56.15
N VAL A 397 -10.47 -9.34 -55.76
CA VAL A 397 -9.76 -9.85 -54.59
C VAL A 397 -8.54 -10.62 -55.06
N TYR A 398 -7.36 -10.22 -54.55
CA TYR A 398 -6.09 -10.85 -54.83
C TYR A 398 -5.69 -11.69 -53.62
N MET A 399 -5.61 -12.99 -53.80
CA MET A 399 -5.22 -13.93 -52.76
C MET A 399 -3.87 -14.57 -53.09
N VAL A 400 -3.04 -14.79 -52.08
CA VAL A 400 -1.88 -15.69 -52.20
C VAL A 400 -2.22 -17.04 -51.61
N GLN A 401 -1.76 -18.09 -52.27
CA GLN A 401 -1.81 -19.44 -51.75
C GLN A 401 -0.44 -20.07 -51.89
N SER A 402 0.09 -20.60 -50.79
CA SER A 402 1.35 -21.35 -50.82
C SER A 402 1.18 -22.62 -51.67
N VAL A 403 2.26 -22.97 -52.38
CA VAL A 403 2.36 -24.22 -53.13
C VAL A 403 2.76 -25.37 -52.21
N GLU A 404 3.55 -25.09 -51.18
CA GLU A 404 4.16 -26.10 -50.31
C GLU A 404 3.39 -26.29 -49.00
N SER A 405 2.51 -25.34 -48.65
CA SER A 405 1.74 -25.37 -47.40
C SER A 405 0.26 -25.06 -47.62
N SER A 406 -0.53 -25.21 -46.56
CA SER A 406 -1.95 -24.83 -46.55
C SER A 406 -2.19 -23.31 -46.40
N PHE A 407 -1.13 -22.51 -46.40
CA PHE A 407 -1.23 -21.06 -46.24
C PHE A 407 -2.01 -20.43 -47.40
N LYS A 408 -3.06 -19.68 -47.06
CA LYS A 408 -3.87 -18.91 -48.01
C LYS A 408 -4.34 -17.63 -47.35
N ASP A 409 -4.22 -16.51 -48.05
CA ASP A 409 -4.63 -15.22 -47.51
C ASP A 409 -4.97 -14.18 -48.58
N VAL A 410 -5.71 -13.14 -48.19
CA VAL A 410 -6.00 -11.98 -49.03
C VAL A 410 -4.88 -10.95 -48.88
N VAL A 411 -4.40 -10.45 -50.02
CA VAL A 411 -3.25 -9.54 -50.08
C VAL A 411 -3.65 -8.14 -50.49
N ALA A 412 -4.61 -8.03 -51.42
CA ALA A 412 -5.13 -6.75 -51.88
C ALA A 412 -6.59 -6.89 -52.30
N ILE A 413 -7.35 -5.83 -52.08
CA ILE A 413 -8.74 -5.72 -52.53
C ILE A 413 -8.88 -4.45 -53.35
N MET A 414 -9.28 -4.58 -54.62
CA MET A 414 -9.51 -3.46 -55.52
C MET A 414 -11.02 -3.28 -55.77
N PRO A 415 -11.71 -2.41 -54.99
CA PRO A 415 -13.12 -2.09 -55.23
C PRO A 415 -13.27 -1.23 -56.48
N VAL A 416 -14.20 -1.56 -57.36
CA VAL A 416 -14.31 -0.95 -58.70
C VAL A 416 -15.76 -0.79 -59.12
N LYS A 417 -16.03 0.17 -60.01
CA LYS A 417 -17.33 0.30 -60.71
C LYS A 417 -17.30 -0.30 -62.12
N THR A 418 -16.21 -0.05 -62.87
CA THR A 418 -16.02 -0.55 -64.23
C THR A 418 -14.53 -0.63 -64.53
N VAL A 419 -14.02 -1.82 -64.86
CA VAL A 419 -12.58 -2.02 -65.05
C VAL A 419 -12.26 -2.29 -66.51
N ASN A 420 -11.27 -1.57 -67.02
CA ASN A 420 -10.67 -1.85 -68.31
C ASN A 420 -9.51 -2.84 -68.14
N ALA A 421 -9.24 -3.65 -69.16
CA ALA A 421 -8.15 -4.63 -69.14
C ALA A 421 -6.76 -3.98 -68.92
N ASP A 422 -6.56 -2.72 -69.32
CA ASP A 422 -5.33 -1.94 -69.03
C ASP A 422 -5.16 -1.67 -67.53
N ALA A 423 -6.20 -1.14 -66.89
CA ALA A 423 -6.16 -0.81 -65.46
C ALA A 423 -5.97 -2.08 -64.61
N LEU A 424 -6.64 -3.18 -64.99
CA LEU A 424 -6.47 -4.46 -64.32
C LEU A 424 -5.04 -5.00 -64.48
N TYR A 425 -4.47 -4.93 -65.69
CA TYR A 425 -3.10 -5.35 -65.96
C TYR A 425 -2.08 -4.58 -65.11
N GLU A 426 -2.19 -3.25 -65.04
CA GLU A 426 -1.28 -2.43 -64.22
C GLU A 426 -1.40 -2.77 -62.74
N PHE A 427 -2.62 -3.01 -62.24
CA PHE A 427 -2.81 -3.42 -60.84
C PHE A 427 -2.23 -4.81 -60.56
N ILE A 428 -2.44 -5.79 -61.45
CA ILE A 428 -1.81 -7.12 -61.34
C ILE A 428 -0.28 -6.97 -61.32
N LYS A 429 0.29 -6.21 -62.27
CA LYS A 429 1.74 -5.97 -62.34
C LYS A 429 2.26 -5.35 -61.05
N LYS A 430 1.57 -4.33 -60.51
CA LYS A 430 1.92 -3.66 -59.25
C LYS A 430 1.91 -4.64 -58.07
N THR A 431 0.87 -5.48 -57.96
CA THR A 431 0.78 -6.50 -56.89
C THR A 431 1.91 -7.52 -56.98
N LEU A 432 2.23 -8.02 -58.18
CA LEU A 432 3.30 -9.00 -58.37
C LEU A 432 4.68 -8.44 -58.00
N ILE A 433 5.01 -7.24 -58.49
CA ILE A 433 6.28 -6.57 -58.15
C ILE A 433 6.35 -6.30 -56.65
N GLY A 434 5.24 -5.88 -56.05
CA GLY A 434 5.16 -5.65 -54.60
C GLY A 434 5.41 -6.93 -53.79
N LEU A 435 4.81 -8.05 -54.17
CA LEU A 435 5.03 -9.35 -53.54
C LEU A 435 6.49 -9.82 -53.68
N GLU A 436 7.09 -9.69 -54.86
CA GLU A 436 8.50 -10.02 -55.07
C GLU A 436 9.45 -9.12 -54.27
N THR A 437 9.12 -7.83 -54.14
CA THR A 437 9.91 -6.86 -53.34
C THR A 437 9.87 -7.20 -51.85
N ILE A 438 8.76 -7.73 -51.36
CA ILE A 438 8.64 -8.21 -49.97
C ILE A 438 9.47 -9.48 -49.75
N GLY A 439 9.64 -10.30 -50.78
CA GLY A 439 10.44 -11.54 -50.74
C GLY A 439 9.65 -12.80 -51.03
N PHE A 440 8.39 -12.70 -51.46
CA PHE A 440 7.62 -13.85 -51.95
C PHE A 440 8.14 -14.31 -53.31
N HIS A 441 8.24 -15.63 -53.50
CA HIS A 441 8.46 -16.22 -54.81
C HIS A 441 7.11 -16.51 -55.46
N THR A 442 6.63 -15.56 -56.27
CA THR A 442 5.38 -15.78 -57.03
C THR A 442 5.66 -16.67 -58.24
N PHE A 443 4.99 -17.82 -58.34
CA PHE A 443 5.20 -18.79 -59.42
C PHE A 443 4.18 -18.66 -60.55
N CYS A 444 2.91 -18.45 -60.22
CA CYS A 444 1.81 -18.47 -61.17
C CYS A 444 0.70 -17.51 -60.74
N VAL A 445 -0.04 -16.98 -61.72
CA VAL A 445 -1.25 -16.19 -61.52
C VAL A 445 -2.45 -16.95 -62.07
N ILE A 446 -3.47 -17.15 -61.24
CA ILE A 446 -4.70 -17.87 -61.58
C ILE A 446 -5.83 -16.83 -61.63
N SER A 447 -6.52 -16.75 -62.76
CA SER A 447 -7.73 -15.95 -62.92
C SER A 447 -8.83 -16.79 -63.56
N ASP A 448 -10.08 -16.31 -63.46
CA ASP A 448 -11.17 -16.88 -64.23
C ASP A 448 -10.99 -16.68 -65.76
N ASN A 449 -11.89 -17.28 -66.54
CA ASN A 449 -11.92 -17.14 -67.99
C ASN A 449 -12.80 -15.97 -68.46
N ASN A 450 -12.86 -14.86 -67.72
CA ASN A 450 -13.55 -13.66 -68.17
C ASN A 450 -12.75 -12.98 -69.31
N SER A 451 -13.47 -12.35 -70.25
CA SER A 451 -12.90 -11.62 -71.37
C SER A 451 -11.95 -10.49 -70.96
N ILE A 452 -12.21 -9.82 -69.84
CA ILE A 452 -11.35 -8.74 -69.31
C ILE A 452 -10.05 -9.35 -68.79
N ASN A 453 -10.14 -10.44 -68.02
CA ASN A 453 -8.99 -11.17 -67.48
C ASN A 453 -8.11 -11.74 -68.60
N ARG A 454 -8.70 -12.37 -69.63
CA ARG A 454 -7.95 -12.82 -70.82
C ARG A 454 -7.17 -11.69 -71.49
N LYS A 455 -7.82 -10.53 -71.67
CA LYS A 455 -7.17 -9.35 -72.28
C LYS A 455 -6.05 -8.81 -71.38
N ALA A 456 -6.26 -8.73 -70.07
CA ALA A 456 -5.23 -8.29 -69.13
C ALA A 456 -4.03 -9.25 -69.13
N MET A 457 -4.27 -10.56 -69.04
CA MET A 457 -3.22 -11.58 -69.04
C MET A 457 -2.42 -11.63 -70.35
N SER A 458 -3.09 -11.45 -71.51
CA SER A 458 -2.43 -11.40 -72.81
C SER A 458 -1.34 -10.32 -72.90
N LYS A 459 -1.43 -9.24 -72.12
CA LYS A 459 -0.44 -8.14 -72.15
C LYS A 459 0.89 -8.49 -71.49
N PHE A 460 0.91 -9.46 -70.57
CA PHE A 460 2.16 -9.96 -70.02
C PHE A 460 2.98 -10.74 -71.06
N SER A 461 2.34 -11.37 -72.04
CA SER A 461 3.02 -12.11 -73.11
C SER A 461 3.80 -11.21 -74.09
N THR A 462 3.40 -9.94 -74.23
CA THR A 462 3.94 -9.00 -75.23
C THR A 462 5.16 -8.18 -74.78
N ARG A 463 5.57 -8.24 -73.51
CA ARG A 463 6.75 -7.51 -72.98
C ARG A 463 7.66 -8.41 -72.14
N LEU A 464 8.35 -9.34 -72.80
CA LEU A 464 9.26 -10.32 -72.18
C LEU A 464 10.60 -9.78 -71.62
N ASN A 465 10.77 -8.47 -71.47
CA ASN A 465 12.06 -7.90 -71.03
C ASN A 465 12.14 -7.44 -69.57
N GLU A 466 11.01 -7.29 -68.85
CA GLU A 466 11.02 -6.84 -67.44
C GLU A 466 10.66 -7.91 -66.42
N ILE A 467 10.03 -9.02 -66.82
CA ILE A 467 9.49 -10.00 -65.88
C ILE A 467 9.81 -11.42 -66.38
N LYS A 468 10.95 -11.96 -65.97
CA LYS A 468 11.56 -13.18 -66.56
C LYS A 468 11.08 -14.52 -65.98
N ARG A 469 10.01 -14.59 -65.17
CA ARG A 469 9.72 -15.81 -64.38
C ARG A 469 8.29 -16.35 -64.34
N PHE A 470 7.30 -15.73 -64.99
CA PHE A 470 5.93 -16.24 -64.93
C PHE A 470 5.59 -17.18 -66.08
N PHE A 471 5.05 -18.35 -65.75
CA PHE A 471 4.29 -19.17 -66.69
C PHE A 471 2.81 -18.77 -66.58
N PHE A 472 2.24 -18.32 -67.71
CA PHE A 472 0.83 -17.93 -67.85
C PHE A 472 0.00 -19.10 -68.36
#